data_AF-A0A2V5HVY5-F1
#
_entry.id   AF-A0A2V5HVY5-F1
#
_cell.length_a   1.000
_cell.length_b   1.000
_cell.length_c   1.000
_cell.angle_alpha   90.00
_cell.angle_beta   90.00
_cell.angle_gamma   90.00
#
_symmetry.space_group_name_H-M   'P 1'
#
loop_
_entity.id
_entity.type
_entity.pdbx_description
1 polymer ?
#
loop_
_entity_poly.entity_id
_entity_poly.type
_entity_poly.pdbx_seq_one_letter_code
_entity_poly.pdbx_strand_id
1 'polypeptide(L)'
;MGKGGRIVCIFTPYVLTIASLICIVMVGLGCTKSSSSTLDNLYFFRINLQNITNGTSSTTAKITSAISDLAGVSDGDLSAALEEIEEQYNIQDFYTVGLWGYCSGNITNGNDYKTTNCSKPEAEFWFNPLEVWNLEESGLENALSSSVKKELKVYKSVSKWMFIAYIIAFIATIVELVVGVFAICSRWGSCVTTLVSAVAFLFTTAASVTSTALFAVLKGVFKAELASYGVKGHMGKNIYVATWLAVAFSLGASLFWLLSTCCCSGRSPYNHRNTARAVTAEKAPYTYEPLGPYGQPQQPAYTNTAYPPPPPPGHVPMQQQNGRTNAYEPFRHV
;
A
#
# COMPACT_ATOMS: atom_id res chain seq x y z
N MET A 1 13.52 -16.99 20.55
CA MET A 1 12.94 -15.64 20.74
C MET A 1 12.17 -15.61 22.05
N GLY A 2 12.37 -14.61 22.91
CA GLY A 2 11.57 -14.45 24.13
C GLY A 2 10.10 -14.14 23.81
N LYS A 3 9.20 -14.34 24.77
CA LYS A 3 7.74 -14.11 24.59
C LYS A 3 7.41 -12.71 24.06
N GLY A 4 8.18 -11.69 24.46
CA GLY A 4 8.01 -10.30 23.99
C GLY A 4 8.36 -10.06 22.52
N GLY A 5 9.42 -10.71 22.00
CA GLY A 5 9.83 -10.53 20.60
C GLY A 5 8.78 -11.03 19.61
N ARG A 6 8.03 -12.08 19.97
CA ARG A 6 6.97 -12.63 19.12
C ARG A 6 5.74 -11.72 19.04
N ILE A 7 5.41 -11.03 20.14
CA ILE A 7 4.28 -10.09 20.18
C ILE A 7 4.60 -8.87 19.32
N VAL A 8 5.82 -8.35 19.41
CA VAL A 8 6.26 -7.21 18.58
C VAL A 8 6.30 -7.59 17.10
N CYS A 9 6.84 -8.76 16.72
CA CYS A 9 6.89 -9.18 15.32
C CYS A 9 5.51 -9.43 14.68
N ILE A 10 4.48 -9.74 15.47
CA ILE A 10 3.12 -9.93 14.96
C ILE A 10 2.36 -8.61 14.98
N PHE A 11 2.44 -7.82 16.05
CA PHE A 11 1.64 -6.60 16.20
C PHE A 11 2.15 -5.44 15.34
N THR A 12 3.46 -5.29 15.20
CA THR A 12 4.06 -4.20 14.42
C THR A 12 3.58 -4.13 12.96
N PRO A 13 3.57 -5.22 12.17
CA PRO A 13 3.07 -5.13 10.80
C PRO A 13 1.58 -4.77 10.73
N TYR A 14 0.76 -5.17 11.71
CA TYR A 14 -0.64 -4.72 11.79
C TYR A 14 -0.78 -3.22 12.04
N VAL A 15 0.01 -2.66 12.95
CA VAL A 15 -0.03 -1.22 13.21
C VAL A 15 0.40 -0.44 11.97
N LEU A 16 1.44 -0.90 11.28
CA LEU A 16 1.95 -0.26 10.07
C LEU A 16 0.97 -0.36 8.89
N THR A 17 0.32 -1.51 8.69
CA THR A 17 -0.71 -1.66 7.67
C THR A 17 -1.93 -0.77 7.93
N ILE A 18 -2.39 -0.68 9.19
CA ILE A 18 -3.47 0.24 9.58
C ILE A 18 -3.07 1.69 9.35
N ALA A 19 -1.85 2.09 9.73
CA ALA A 19 -1.35 3.44 9.49
C ALA A 19 -1.27 3.76 7.99
N SER A 20 -0.83 2.81 7.16
CA SER A 20 -0.83 2.92 5.70
C SER A 20 -2.24 3.10 5.15
N LEU A 21 -3.19 2.30 5.63
CA LEU A 21 -4.60 2.37 5.21
C LEU A 21 -5.20 3.75 5.51
N ILE A 22 -4.95 4.29 6.71
CA ILE A 22 -5.42 5.64 7.09
C ILE A 22 -4.83 6.70 6.15
N CYS A 23 -3.55 6.59 5.80
CA CYS A 23 -2.91 7.53 4.88
C CYS A 23 -3.51 7.45 3.47
N ILE A 24 -3.76 6.23 2.95
CA ILE A 24 -4.42 6.03 1.64
C ILE A 24 -5.84 6.62 1.66
N VAL A 25 -6.60 6.41 2.74
CA VAL A 25 -7.94 6.99 2.89
C VAL A 25 -7.88 8.51 2.91
N MET A 26 -6.94 9.12 3.63
CA MET A 26 -6.74 10.57 3.62
C MET A 26 -6.51 11.07 2.19
N VAL A 27 -5.58 10.45 1.45
CA VAL A 27 -5.32 10.80 0.04
C VAL A 27 -6.58 10.68 -0.82
N GLY A 28 -7.39 9.64 -0.61
CA GLY A 28 -8.66 9.45 -1.30
C GLY A 28 -9.73 10.48 -0.92
N LEU A 29 -9.76 10.98 0.31
CA LEU A 29 -10.76 11.96 0.72
C LEU A 29 -10.39 13.40 0.29
N GLY A 30 -9.14 13.65 -0.11
CA GLY A 30 -8.69 14.98 -0.54
C GLY A 30 -9.60 15.63 -1.60
N CYS A 31 -9.95 16.90 -1.39
CA CYS A 31 -10.86 17.67 -2.25
C CYS A 31 -12.26 17.08 -2.48
N THR A 32 -12.83 16.32 -1.53
CA THR A 32 -14.20 15.80 -1.67
C THR A 32 -15.29 16.66 -1.02
N LYS A 33 -14.93 17.56 -0.10
CA LYS A 33 -15.91 18.38 0.64
C LYS A 33 -15.39 19.78 0.95
N SER A 34 -16.15 20.78 0.50
CA SER A 34 -15.89 22.22 0.69
C SER A 34 -15.92 22.66 2.16
N SER A 35 -16.77 22.04 2.99
CA SER A 35 -17.01 22.48 4.38
C SER A 35 -15.89 22.16 5.39
N SER A 36 -14.83 21.43 5.01
CA SER A 36 -13.80 21.00 5.95
C SER A 36 -12.43 21.55 5.59
N SER A 37 -11.87 22.37 6.48
CA SER A 37 -10.56 23.01 6.31
C SER A 37 -9.42 21.99 6.13
N THR A 38 -9.51 20.83 6.76
CA THR A 38 -8.50 19.77 6.64
C THR A 38 -8.50 19.11 5.26
N LEU A 39 -9.69 18.88 4.67
CA LEU A 39 -9.81 18.25 3.34
C LEU A 39 -9.51 19.25 2.21
N ASP A 40 -9.79 20.53 2.43
CA ASP A 40 -9.47 21.60 1.49
C ASP A 40 -7.96 21.80 1.30
N ASN A 41 -7.18 21.58 2.37
CA ASN A 41 -5.72 21.63 2.34
C ASN A 41 -5.06 20.35 1.78
N LEU A 42 -5.87 19.37 1.36
CA LEU A 42 -5.42 18.07 0.88
C LEU A 42 -5.74 17.92 -0.62
N TYR A 43 -4.89 18.52 -1.45
CA TYR A 43 -5.01 18.55 -2.91
C TYR A 43 -3.68 18.17 -3.57
N PHE A 44 -3.71 17.56 -4.75
CA PHE A 44 -2.50 17.27 -5.51
C PHE A 44 -1.94 18.52 -6.19
N PHE A 45 -2.83 19.25 -6.87
CA PHE A 45 -2.45 20.43 -7.63
C PHE A 45 -3.46 21.56 -7.42
N ARG A 46 -2.98 22.78 -7.27
CA ARG A 46 -3.77 24.00 -7.15
C ARG A 46 -3.35 24.96 -8.23
N ILE A 47 -4.32 25.47 -8.96
CA ILE A 47 -4.14 26.46 -10.01
C ILE A 47 -4.68 27.78 -9.47
N ASN A 48 -3.85 28.82 -9.44
CA ASN A 48 -4.24 30.17 -9.05
C ASN A 48 -4.42 31.03 -10.31
N LEU A 49 -5.64 31.52 -10.50
CA LEU A 49 -6.09 32.38 -11.60
C LEU A 49 -6.48 33.78 -11.11
N GLN A 50 -6.24 34.15 -9.85
CA GLN A 50 -6.62 35.46 -9.28
C GLN A 50 -6.13 36.66 -10.12
N ASN A 51 -4.98 36.52 -10.78
CA ASN A 51 -4.41 37.58 -11.62
C ASN A 51 -5.15 37.76 -12.97
N ILE A 52 -5.96 36.77 -13.34
CA ILE A 52 -6.89 36.79 -14.47
C ILE A 52 -8.22 37.38 -13.98
N THR A 53 -8.82 36.78 -12.94
CA THR A 53 -10.15 37.16 -12.43
C THR A 53 -10.23 38.58 -11.87
N ASN A 54 -9.12 39.13 -11.37
CA ASN A 54 -9.07 40.51 -10.86
C ASN A 54 -8.80 41.57 -11.94
N GLY A 55 -8.98 41.24 -13.23
CA GLY A 55 -9.11 42.24 -14.29
C GLY A 55 -7.88 43.11 -14.52
N THR A 56 -6.72 42.50 -14.78
CA THR A 56 -5.68 43.25 -15.50
C THR A 56 -5.93 43.06 -16.99
N SER A 57 -6.45 44.09 -17.67
CA SER A 57 -6.81 44.11 -19.11
C SER A 57 -5.67 43.70 -20.07
N SER A 58 -4.42 43.62 -19.59
CA SER A 58 -3.30 43.05 -20.34
C SER A 58 -3.23 41.51 -20.34
N THR A 59 -3.96 40.84 -19.45
CA THR A 59 -3.94 39.39 -19.24
C THR A 59 -4.99 38.70 -20.10
N THR A 60 -6.18 39.30 -20.26
CA THR A 60 -7.21 38.86 -21.21
C THR A 60 -6.68 38.88 -22.63
N ALA A 61 -6.09 40.00 -23.10
CA ALA A 61 -5.44 40.10 -24.42
C ALA A 61 -4.31 39.07 -24.64
N LYS A 62 -3.64 38.68 -23.55
CA LYS A 62 -2.54 37.73 -23.58
C LYS A 62 -3.03 36.27 -23.56
N ILE A 63 -4.09 35.96 -22.82
CA ILE A 63 -4.77 34.66 -22.86
C ILE A 63 -5.44 34.47 -24.23
N THR A 64 -6.05 35.52 -24.77
CA THR A 64 -6.52 35.56 -26.16
C THR A 64 -5.37 35.25 -27.10
N SER A 65 -4.20 35.89 -26.98
CA SER A 65 -3.03 35.56 -27.82
C SER A 65 -2.49 34.14 -27.62
N ALA A 66 -2.51 33.61 -26.39
CA ALA A 66 -2.03 32.26 -26.07
C ALA A 66 -2.96 31.19 -26.65
N ILE A 67 -4.27 31.41 -26.52
CA ILE A 67 -5.31 30.56 -27.08
C ILE A 67 -5.29 30.71 -28.60
N SER A 68 -5.11 31.91 -29.16
CA SER A 68 -4.93 32.14 -30.60
C SER A 68 -3.67 31.47 -31.16
N ASP A 69 -2.55 31.45 -30.43
CA ASP A 69 -1.33 30.74 -30.81
C ASP A 69 -1.50 29.21 -30.70
N LEU A 70 -2.30 28.74 -29.74
CA LEU A 70 -2.66 27.32 -29.59
C LEU A 70 -3.75 26.87 -30.57
N ALA A 71 -4.58 27.81 -31.06
CA ALA A 71 -5.80 27.56 -31.80
C ALA A 71 -5.75 27.98 -33.29
N GLY A 72 -4.75 28.77 -33.68
CA GLY A 72 -4.61 29.30 -35.04
C GLY A 72 -5.73 30.25 -35.47
N VAL A 73 -6.39 30.94 -34.53
CA VAL A 73 -7.57 31.80 -34.79
C VAL A 73 -7.23 33.29 -34.62
N SER A 74 -7.72 34.12 -35.55
CA SER A 74 -7.44 35.56 -35.67
C SER A 74 -7.96 36.41 -34.48
N ASP A 75 -7.17 37.42 -34.09
CA ASP A 75 -7.27 38.26 -32.87
C ASP A 75 -8.60 39.01 -32.62
N GLY A 76 -9.43 39.19 -33.66
CA GLY A 76 -10.59 40.09 -33.61
C GLY A 76 -11.84 39.52 -32.95
N ASP A 77 -12.15 38.24 -33.16
CA ASP A 77 -13.40 37.60 -32.68
C ASP A 77 -13.24 37.02 -31.26
N LEU A 78 -12.03 36.67 -30.86
CA LEU A 78 -11.77 35.98 -29.59
C LEU A 78 -11.70 36.94 -28.39
N SER A 79 -11.35 38.21 -28.59
CA SER A 79 -11.34 39.22 -27.53
C SER A 79 -12.77 39.65 -27.13
N ALA A 80 -13.65 39.85 -28.12
CA ALA A 80 -15.08 40.04 -27.90
C ALA A 80 -15.73 38.79 -27.29
N ALA A 81 -15.36 37.59 -27.77
CA ALA A 81 -15.81 36.34 -27.15
C ALA A 81 -15.27 36.18 -25.72
N LEU A 82 -14.04 36.59 -25.39
CA LEU A 82 -13.52 36.49 -24.02
C LEU A 82 -14.16 37.49 -23.05
N GLU A 83 -14.42 38.74 -23.47
CA GLU A 83 -15.17 39.71 -22.64
C GLU A 83 -16.61 39.23 -22.40
N GLU A 84 -17.23 38.59 -23.41
CA GLU A 84 -18.54 37.96 -23.28
C GLU A 84 -18.49 36.64 -22.45
N ILE A 85 -17.36 35.92 -22.48
CA ILE A 85 -17.12 34.70 -21.68
C ILE A 85 -16.85 35.05 -20.20
N GLU A 86 -16.17 36.16 -19.91
CA GLU A 86 -15.84 36.60 -18.54
C GLU A 86 -17.11 37.06 -17.79
N GLU A 87 -18.07 37.70 -18.48
CA GLU A 87 -19.38 38.05 -17.92
C GLU A 87 -20.34 36.85 -17.81
N GLN A 88 -20.22 35.81 -18.65
CA GLN A 88 -21.15 34.67 -18.64
C GLN A 88 -20.68 33.41 -17.89
N TYR A 89 -19.37 33.14 -17.73
CA TYR A 89 -18.89 31.81 -17.31
C TYR A 89 -18.28 31.69 -15.90
N ASN A 90 -18.30 32.75 -15.06
CA ASN A 90 -18.03 32.68 -13.61
C ASN A 90 -16.78 31.86 -13.22
N ILE A 91 -15.66 32.11 -13.91
CA ILE A 91 -14.37 31.47 -13.63
C ILE A 91 -13.92 31.86 -12.21
N GLN A 92 -13.61 30.86 -11.38
CA GLN A 92 -13.22 31.08 -9.98
C GLN A 92 -11.73 31.40 -9.85
N ASP A 93 -11.32 32.13 -8.80
CA ASP A 93 -9.93 32.55 -8.60
C ASP A 93 -8.94 31.38 -8.46
N PHE A 94 -9.41 30.22 -7.99
CA PHE A 94 -8.57 29.03 -7.91
C PHE A 94 -9.34 27.73 -8.14
N TYR A 95 -8.59 26.74 -8.62
CA TYR A 95 -9.04 25.34 -8.75
C TYR A 95 -8.05 24.42 -8.05
N THR A 96 -8.56 23.45 -7.30
CA THR A 96 -7.79 22.39 -6.65
C THR A 96 -8.21 21.04 -7.20
N VAL A 97 -7.24 20.20 -7.52
CA VAL A 97 -7.44 18.89 -8.11
C VAL A 97 -7.12 17.82 -7.07
N GLY A 98 -8.12 16.98 -6.76
CA GLY A 98 -8.02 15.80 -5.91
C GLY A 98 -8.01 14.51 -6.72
N LEU A 99 -8.16 13.36 -6.02
CA LEU A 99 -8.19 12.05 -6.66
C LEU A 99 -9.50 11.77 -7.40
N TRP A 100 -10.63 12.22 -6.85
CA TRP A 100 -11.98 11.92 -7.33
C TRP A 100 -12.68 13.10 -8.00
N GLY A 101 -12.06 14.27 -7.99
CA GLY A 101 -12.73 15.49 -8.41
C GLY A 101 -11.89 16.73 -8.20
N TYR A 102 -12.53 17.88 -8.30
CA TYR A 102 -11.92 19.17 -8.11
C TYR A 102 -12.78 20.07 -7.23
N CYS A 103 -12.15 21.03 -6.56
CA CYS A 103 -12.86 22.10 -5.86
C CYS A 103 -12.42 23.46 -6.39
N SER A 104 -13.34 24.41 -6.42
CA SER A 104 -13.12 25.78 -6.85
C SER A 104 -13.53 26.78 -5.78
N GLY A 105 -12.94 27.96 -5.82
CA GLY A 105 -13.24 29.01 -4.85
C GLY A 105 -12.52 30.32 -5.13
N ASN A 106 -12.66 31.24 -4.19
CA ASN A 106 -12.14 32.61 -4.31
C ASN A 106 -11.02 32.87 -3.30
N ILE A 107 -10.10 33.76 -3.68
CA ILE A 107 -8.98 34.16 -2.85
C ILE A 107 -9.34 35.49 -2.19
N THR A 108 -9.45 35.49 -0.87
CA THR A 108 -9.79 36.69 -0.10
C THR A 108 -8.54 37.57 0.09
N ASN A 109 -8.70 38.87 0.35
CA ASN A 109 -7.64 39.89 0.50
C ASN A 109 -6.50 39.60 1.53
N GLY A 110 -6.48 38.42 2.16
CA GLY A 110 -5.40 37.92 3.02
C GLY A 110 -4.62 36.72 2.44
N ASN A 111 -4.74 36.40 1.15
CA ASN A 111 -4.25 35.14 0.52
C ASN A 111 -4.90 33.86 1.08
N ASP A 112 -6.05 33.99 1.75
CA ASP A 112 -6.81 32.85 2.22
C ASP A 112 -7.65 32.27 1.08
N TYR A 113 -7.45 30.97 0.85
CA TYR A 113 -8.19 30.20 -0.15
C TYR A 113 -9.50 29.74 0.48
N LYS A 114 -10.61 30.29 -0.01
CA LYS A 114 -11.94 29.89 0.43
C LYS A 114 -12.60 29.05 -0.65
N THR A 115 -12.63 27.74 -0.43
CA THR A 115 -13.34 26.82 -1.32
C THR A 115 -14.84 27.05 -1.21
N THR A 116 -15.47 27.26 -2.36
CA THR A 116 -16.91 27.56 -2.48
C THR A 116 -17.66 26.30 -2.90
N ASN A 117 -17.17 25.62 -3.94
CA ASN A 117 -17.84 24.47 -4.53
C ASN A 117 -16.85 23.32 -4.79
N CYS A 118 -17.33 22.08 -4.67
CA CYS A 118 -16.57 20.89 -5.03
C CYS A 118 -17.41 20.04 -5.97
N SER A 119 -16.77 19.48 -7.00
CA SER A 119 -17.42 18.56 -7.92
C SER A 119 -17.89 17.31 -7.20
N LYS A 120 -18.87 16.62 -7.78
CA LYS A 120 -19.25 15.29 -7.29
C LYS A 120 -18.05 14.33 -7.49
N PRO A 121 -17.77 13.43 -6.54
CA PRO A 121 -16.72 12.44 -6.72
C PRO A 121 -17.05 11.51 -7.89
N GLU A 122 -16.15 11.43 -8.86
CA GLU A 122 -16.27 10.55 -10.02
C GLU A 122 -15.11 9.55 -10.07
N ALA A 123 -15.43 8.33 -10.49
CA ALA A 123 -14.41 7.31 -10.73
C ALA A 123 -13.61 7.66 -11.98
N GLU A 124 -12.30 7.37 -11.96
CA GLU A 124 -11.41 7.68 -13.09
C GLU A 124 -11.36 9.17 -13.47
N PHE A 125 -11.54 10.04 -12.46
CA PHE A 125 -11.54 11.48 -12.66
C PHE A 125 -10.23 11.97 -13.29
N TRP A 126 -10.37 12.91 -14.21
CA TRP A 126 -9.29 13.69 -14.78
C TRP A 126 -9.79 15.13 -14.96
N PHE A 127 -8.92 16.10 -14.75
CA PHE A 127 -9.30 17.50 -14.89
C PHE A 127 -9.39 17.88 -16.38
N ASN A 128 -10.61 18.04 -16.88
CA ASN A 128 -10.89 18.55 -18.22
C ASN A 128 -11.12 20.07 -18.20
N PRO A 129 -10.18 20.91 -18.64
CA PRO A 129 -10.36 22.36 -18.60
C PRO A 129 -11.55 22.84 -19.46
N LEU A 130 -11.90 22.12 -20.53
CA LEU A 130 -12.98 22.52 -21.43
C LEU A 130 -14.36 22.37 -20.79
N GLU A 131 -14.58 21.26 -20.10
CA GLU A 131 -15.82 20.97 -19.38
C GLU A 131 -15.94 21.81 -18.10
N VAL A 132 -14.83 21.96 -17.35
CA VAL A 132 -14.80 22.71 -16.08
C VAL A 132 -15.03 24.21 -16.29
N TRP A 133 -14.60 24.74 -17.42
CA TRP A 133 -14.83 26.14 -17.81
C TRP A 133 -16.02 26.31 -18.76
N ASN A 134 -16.77 25.23 -19.03
CA ASN A 134 -17.97 25.22 -19.86
C ASN A 134 -17.74 25.78 -21.29
N LEU A 135 -16.55 25.54 -21.82
CA LEU A 135 -16.11 25.98 -23.15
C LEU A 135 -16.55 25.05 -24.28
N GLU A 136 -17.25 23.94 -23.99
CA GLU A 136 -17.76 23.01 -25.02
C GLU A 136 -18.72 23.69 -26.00
N GLU A 137 -19.54 24.64 -25.53
CA GLU A 137 -20.48 25.37 -26.38
C GLU A 137 -19.79 26.33 -27.36
N SER A 138 -18.54 26.72 -27.10
CA SER A 138 -17.78 27.66 -27.93
C SER A 138 -17.13 27.02 -29.18
N GLY A 139 -17.20 25.69 -29.33
CA GLY A 139 -16.57 24.97 -30.45
C GLY A 139 -15.03 24.97 -30.42
N LEU A 140 -14.42 25.46 -29.34
CA LEU A 140 -12.97 25.61 -29.17
C LEU A 140 -12.23 24.26 -29.21
N GLU A 141 -12.92 23.14 -28.96
CA GLU A 141 -12.35 21.79 -29.13
C GLU A 141 -11.73 21.58 -30.51
N ASN A 142 -12.31 22.14 -31.57
CA ASN A 142 -11.77 22.00 -32.92
C ASN A 142 -10.58 22.92 -33.18
N ALA A 143 -10.51 24.02 -32.45
CA ALA A 143 -9.45 25.00 -32.56
C ALA A 143 -8.17 24.51 -31.88
N LEU A 144 -8.24 23.74 -30.77
CA LEU A 144 -7.04 23.22 -30.10
C LEU A 144 -6.09 22.48 -31.06
N SER A 145 -4.82 22.91 -31.10
CA SER A 145 -3.75 22.24 -31.82
C SER A 145 -3.65 20.75 -31.47
N SER A 146 -3.33 19.94 -32.47
CA SER A 146 -3.22 18.47 -32.34
C SER A 146 -2.20 18.04 -31.28
N SER A 147 -1.18 18.86 -31.02
CA SER A 147 -0.18 18.64 -29.97
C SER A 147 -0.81 18.68 -28.57
N VAL A 148 -1.66 19.68 -28.28
CA VAL A 148 -2.31 19.84 -26.97
C VAL A 148 -3.34 18.74 -26.75
N LYS A 149 -4.09 18.37 -27.79
CA LYS A 149 -5.02 17.22 -27.72
C LYS A 149 -4.30 15.92 -27.36
N LYS A 150 -3.10 15.71 -27.91
CA LYS A 150 -2.28 14.54 -27.61
C LYS A 150 -1.81 14.54 -26.14
N GLU A 151 -1.35 15.68 -25.64
CA GLU A 151 -0.94 15.82 -24.25
C GLU A 151 -2.10 15.64 -23.26
N LEU A 152 -3.26 16.24 -23.54
CA LEU A 152 -4.48 16.04 -22.74
C LEU A 152 -4.91 14.57 -22.73
N LYS A 153 -4.78 13.87 -23.87
CA LYS A 153 -5.08 12.43 -23.94
C LYS A 153 -4.11 11.60 -23.10
N VAL A 154 -2.83 11.93 -23.10
CA VAL A 154 -1.83 11.28 -22.24
C VAL A 154 -2.13 11.58 -20.77
N TYR A 155 -2.39 12.83 -20.42
CA TYR A 155 -2.77 13.25 -19.08
C TYR A 155 -4.00 12.49 -18.57
N LYS A 156 -5.06 12.39 -19.39
CA LYS A 156 -6.25 11.59 -19.11
C LYS A 156 -5.88 10.14 -18.84
N SER A 157 -5.11 9.51 -19.71
CA SER A 157 -4.70 8.11 -19.53
C SER A 157 -3.90 7.87 -18.25
N VAL A 158 -2.98 8.77 -17.92
CA VAL A 158 -2.14 8.67 -16.71
C VAL A 158 -2.97 8.90 -15.44
N SER A 159 -3.89 9.87 -15.45
CA SER A 159 -4.79 10.15 -14.32
C SER A 159 -5.71 8.97 -14.04
N LYS A 160 -6.28 8.35 -15.08
CA LYS A 160 -7.08 7.13 -14.95
C LYS A 160 -6.30 5.97 -14.35
N TRP A 161 -5.08 5.74 -14.84
CA TRP A 161 -4.21 4.70 -14.29
C TRP A 161 -3.84 4.97 -12.83
N MET A 162 -3.55 6.23 -12.47
CA MET A 162 -3.28 6.65 -11.09
C MET A 162 -4.45 6.33 -10.17
N PHE A 163 -5.68 6.65 -10.60
CA PHE A 163 -6.90 6.33 -9.87
C PHE A 163 -7.03 4.82 -9.61
N ILE A 164 -6.90 4.00 -10.67
CA ILE A 164 -6.98 2.54 -10.56
C ILE A 164 -5.90 2.00 -9.62
N ALA A 165 -4.67 2.52 -9.69
CA ALA A 165 -3.56 2.09 -8.84
C ALA A 165 -3.83 2.36 -7.34
N TYR A 166 -4.40 3.52 -6.99
CA TYR A 166 -4.81 3.80 -5.60
C TYR A 166 -5.94 2.89 -5.11
N ILE A 167 -6.90 2.54 -5.96
CA ILE A 167 -7.97 1.60 -5.60
C ILE A 167 -7.43 0.18 -5.36
N ILE A 168 -6.54 -0.29 -6.24
CA ILE A 168 -5.89 -1.60 -6.04
C ILE A 168 -5.06 -1.59 -4.75
N ALA A 169 -4.30 -0.52 -4.49
CA ALA A 169 -3.56 -0.35 -3.25
C ALA A 169 -4.48 -0.42 -2.02
N PHE A 170 -5.60 0.32 -2.04
CA PHE A 170 -6.59 0.32 -0.95
C PHE A 170 -7.16 -1.09 -0.70
N ILE A 171 -7.65 -1.77 -1.74
CA ILE A 171 -8.21 -3.11 -1.61
C ILE A 171 -7.13 -4.10 -1.15
N ALA A 172 -5.93 -4.05 -1.72
CA ALA A 172 -4.82 -4.92 -1.34
C ALA A 172 -4.44 -4.73 0.13
N THR A 173 -4.42 -3.51 0.66
CA THR A 173 -4.17 -3.26 2.09
C THR A 173 -5.27 -3.79 3.01
N ILE A 174 -6.54 -3.77 2.59
CA ILE A 174 -7.65 -4.39 3.34
C ILE A 174 -7.50 -5.91 3.34
N VAL A 175 -7.23 -6.50 2.17
CA VAL A 175 -7.00 -7.95 2.06
C VAL A 175 -5.78 -8.35 2.89
N GLU A 176 -4.72 -7.54 2.93
CA GLU A 176 -3.55 -7.77 3.76
C GLU A 176 -3.92 -7.87 5.24
N LEU A 177 -4.79 -7.00 5.75
CA LEU A 177 -5.27 -7.06 7.14
C LEU A 177 -6.03 -8.34 7.44
N VAL A 178 -6.90 -8.77 6.53
CA VAL A 178 -7.71 -10.01 6.69
C VAL A 178 -6.83 -11.25 6.59
N VAL A 179 -6.00 -11.33 5.56
CA VAL A 179 -5.11 -12.47 5.30
C VAL A 179 -4.02 -12.57 6.38
N GLY A 180 -3.57 -11.44 6.92
CA GLY A 180 -2.63 -11.40 8.04
C GLY A 180 -3.10 -12.20 9.27
N VAL A 181 -4.42 -12.34 9.49
CA VAL A 181 -4.94 -13.10 10.64
C VAL A 181 -4.60 -14.58 10.47
N PHE A 182 -4.68 -15.07 9.24
CA PHE A 182 -4.31 -16.45 8.90
C PHE A 182 -2.79 -16.69 8.92
N ALA A 183 -1.96 -15.64 8.82
CA ALA A 183 -0.51 -15.73 8.99
C ALA A 183 -0.10 -16.23 10.38
N ILE A 184 -0.91 -15.94 11.40
CA ILE A 184 -0.64 -16.34 12.79
C ILE A 184 -0.84 -17.87 12.96
N CYS A 185 -1.76 -18.46 12.20
CA CYS A 185 -2.20 -19.83 12.37
C CYS A 185 -1.43 -20.84 11.49
N SER A 186 -0.80 -20.41 10.40
CA SER A 186 -0.15 -21.32 9.42
C SER A 186 1.09 -20.72 8.76
N ARG A 187 2.10 -21.56 8.50
CA ARG A 187 3.29 -21.20 7.69
C ARG A 187 2.91 -20.79 6.26
N TRP A 188 1.90 -21.43 5.68
CA TRP A 188 1.40 -21.07 4.35
C TRP A 188 0.69 -19.71 4.37
N GLY A 189 -0.07 -19.42 5.42
CA GLY A 189 -0.71 -18.10 5.61
C GLY A 189 0.29 -16.96 5.67
N SER A 190 1.45 -17.18 6.30
CA SER A 190 2.53 -16.19 6.39
C SER A 190 3.14 -15.88 5.00
N CYS A 191 3.38 -16.91 4.19
CA CYS A 191 3.87 -16.75 2.82
C CYS A 191 2.87 -15.95 1.95
N VAL A 192 1.58 -16.32 1.99
CA VAL A 192 0.54 -15.60 1.23
C VAL A 192 0.43 -14.14 1.69
N THR A 193 0.50 -13.87 2.99
CA THR A 193 0.46 -12.50 3.52
C THR A 193 1.64 -11.66 3.02
N THR A 194 2.85 -12.24 2.97
CA THR A 194 4.00 -11.51 2.42
C THR A 194 3.82 -11.14 0.95
N LEU A 195 3.25 -12.04 0.14
CA LEU A 195 2.94 -11.73 -1.26
C LEU A 195 1.89 -10.63 -1.39
N VAL A 196 0.80 -10.70 -0.60
CA VAL A 196 -0.24 -9.67 -0.60
C VAL A 196 0.33 -8.31 -0.15
N SER A 197 1.16 -8.29 0.89
CA SER A 197 1.82 -7.05 1.36
C SER A 197 2.76 -6.45 0.32
N ALA A 198 3.46 -7.29 -0.45
CA ALA A 198 4.31 -6.84 -1.54
C ALA A 198 3.47 -6.21 -2.67
N VAL A 199 2.33 -6.80 -3.01
CA VAL A 199 1.39 -6.22 -3.99
C VAL A 199 0.87 -4.87 -3.49
N ALA A 200 0.44 -4.78 -2.22
CA ALA A 200 -0.04 -3.53 -1.63
C ALA A 200 1.03 -2.43 -1.67
N PHE A 201 2.28 -2.75 -1.29
CA PHE A 201 3.42 -1.84 -1.34
C PHE A 201 3.73 -1.38 -2.77
N LEU A 202 3.76 -2.31 -3.74
CA LEU A 202 4.05 -2.00 -5.14
C LEU A 202 3.02 -1.04 -5.72
N PHE A 203 1.72 -1.30 -5.56
CA PHE A 203 0.68 -0.42 -6.07
C PHE A 203 0.65 0.93 -5.35
N THR A 204 0.86 0.97 -4.03
CA THR A 204 0.95 2.23 -3.26
C THR A 204 2.11 3.10 -3.77
N THR A 205 3.28 2.49 -4.00
CA THR A 205 4.46 3.17 -4.54
C THR A 205 4.24 3.64 -5.97
N ALA A 206 3.69 2.77 -6.81
CA ALA A 206 3.43 3.07 -8.22
C ALA A 206 2.42 4.23 -8.35
N ALA A 207 1.35 4.24 -7.54
CA ALA A 207 0.38 5.33 -7.49
C ALA A 207 1.00 6.66 -7.00
N SER A 208 1.87 6.60 -5.99
CA SER A 208 2.57 7.77 -5.42
C SER A 208 3.58 8.38 -6.39
N VAL A 209 4.33 7.53 -7.09
CA VAL A 209 5.30 7.96 -8.10
C VAL A 209 4.58 8.60 -9.28
N THR A 210 3.51 7.96 -9.78
CA THR A 210 2.76 8.50 -10.91
C THR A 210 2.08 9.82 -10.57
N SER A 211 1.47 9.96 -9.40
CA SER A 211 0.89 11.25 -8.99
C SER A 211 1.97 12.33 -8.89
N THR A 212 3.13 12.01 -8.32
CA THR A 212 4.25 12.95 -8.21
C THR A 212 4.77 13.37 -9.58
N ALA A 213 5.00 12.42 -10.48
CA ALA A 213 5.49 12.69 -11.84
C ALA A 213 4.48 13.52 -12.65
N LEU A 214 3.20 13.13 -12.63
CA LEU A 214 2.13 13.80 -13.38
C LEU A 214 2.05 15.29 -13.03
N PHE A 215 1.95 15.59 -11.74
CA PHE A 215 1.79 16.97 -11.29
C PHE A 215 3.12 17.76 -11.30
N ALA A 216 4.28 17.09 -11.30
CA ALA A 216 5.58 17.72 -11.52
C ALA A 216 5.76 18.21 -12.94
N VAL A 217 5.40 17.38 -13.93
CA VAL A 217 5.36 17.79 -15.32
C VAL A 217 4.35 18.94 -15.49
N LEU A 218 3.15 18.81 -14.92
CA LEU A 218 2.14 19.86 -14.99
C LEU A 218 2.65 21.19 -14.43
N LYS A 219 3.23 21.18 -13.22
CA LYS A 219 3.84 22.39 -12.63
C LYS A 219 4.93 23.00 -13.54
N GLY A 220 5.73 22.16 -14.18
CA GLY A 220 6.75 22.58 -15.14
C GLY A 220 6.14 23.34 -16.32
N VAL A 221 5.11 22.77 -16.93
CA VAL A 221 4.36 23.40 -18.03
C VAL A 221 3.73 24.73 -17.61
N PHE A 222 3.06 24.77 -16.45
CA PHE A 222 2.48 26.02 -15.94
C PHE A 222 3.53 27.12 -15.71
N LYS A 223 4.73 26.75 -15.26
CA LYS A 223 5.82 27.70 -15.06
C LYS A 223 6.42 28.19 -16.39
N ALA A 224 6.47 27.34 -17.41
CA ALA A 224 7.05 27.69 -18.71
C ALA A 224 6.08 28.53 -19.54
N GLU A 225 4.84 28.05 -19.69
CA GLU A 225 3.86 28.62 -20.61
C GLU A 225 2.97 29.67 -19.95
N LEU A 226 2.59 29.49 -18.68
CA LEU A 226 1.59 30.35 -18.03
C LEU A 226 2.13 31.35 -17.01
N ALA A 227 3.43 31.35 -16.76
CA ALA A 227 4.04 32.36 -15.89
C ALA A 227 3.91 33.79 -16.45
N SER A 228 3.95 33.94 -17.78
CA SER A 228 3.74 35.21 -18.49
C SER A 228 2.30 35.74 -18.37
N TYR A 229 1.34 34.84 -18.17
CA TYR A 229 -0.09 35.11 -17.97
C TYR A 229 -0.46 35.27 -16.49
N GLY A 230 0.51 35.17 -15.57
CA GLY A 230 0.28 35.33 -14.14
C GLY A 230 -0.43 34.15 -13.45
N VAL A 231 -0.65 33.04 -14.17
CA VAL A 231 -1.23 31.82 -13.58
C VAL A 231 -0.14 31.06 -12.84
N LYS A 232 -0.42 30.71 -11.58
CA LYS A 232 0.55 30.00 -10.73
C LYS A 232 0.02 28.63 -10.33
N GLY A 233 0.76 27.59 -10.72
CA GLY A 233 0.54 26.21 -10.29
C GLY A 233 1.30 25.87 -9.01
N HIS A 234 0.60 25.41 -7.98
CA HIS A 234 1.16 24.97 -6.71
C HIS A 234 0.81 23.50 -6.46
N MET A 235 1.81 22.70 -6.11
CA MET A 235 1.56 21.36 -5.57
C MET A 235 1.14 21.47 -4.11
N GLY A 236 0.17 20.66 -3.69
CA GLY A 236 -0.10 20.50 -2.26
C GLY A 236 1.12 19.90 -1.58
N LYS A 237 1.36 20.22 -0.31
CA LYS A 237 2.43 19.53 0.46
C LYS A 237 1.85 18.36 1.26
N ASN A 238 0.69 18.59 1.85
CA ASN A 238 0.05 17.67 2.79
C ASN A 238 -0.32 16.32 2.15
N ILE A 239 -0.88 16.33 0.93
CA ILE A 239 -1.28 15.09 0.27
C ILE A 239 -0.07 14.23 -0.13
N TYR A 240 1.04 14.86 -0.52
CA TYR A 240 2.26 14.13 -0.87
C TYR A 240 2.96 13.60 0.38
N VAL A 241 2.95 14.36 1.47
CA VAL A 241 3.41 13.82 2.77
C VAL A 241 2.57 12.60 3.15
N ALA A 242 1.24 12.66 3.03
CA ALA A 242 0.36 11.54 3.31
C ALA A 242 0.64 10.33 2.40
N THR A 243 0.80 10.54 1.09
CA THR A 243 1.04 9.43 0.14
C THR A 243 2.41 8.78 0.34
N TRP A 244 3.46 9.56 0.58
CA TRP A 244 4.79 9.03 0.85
C TRP A 244 4.90 8.39 2.24
N LEU A 245 4.12 8.86 3.23
CA LEU A 245 3.97 8.15 4.52
C LEU A 245 3.26 6.81 4.34
N ALA A 246 2.24 6.73 3.47
CA ALA A 246 1.62 5.44 3.12
C ALA A 246 2.65 4.47 2.51
N VAL A 247 3.51 4.96 1.61
CA VAL A 247 4.61 4.17 1.04
C VAL A 247 5.58 3.70 2.13
N ALA A 248 5.97 4.57 3.05
CA ALA A 248 6.89 4.22 4.14
C ALA A 248 6.29 3.18 5.10
N PHE A 249 5.02 3.33 5.47
CA PHE A 249 4.33 2.38 6.34
C PHE A 249 4.05 1.04 5.65
N SER A 250 3.65 1.04 4.38
CA SER A 250 3.49 -0.20 3.60
C SER A 250 4.82 -0.93 3.36
N LEU A 251 5.92 -0.20 3.12
CA LEU A 251 7.26 -0.79 3.06
C LEU A 251 7.61 -1.43 4.41
N GLY A 252 7.43 -0.69 5.50
CA GLY A 252 7.67 -1.21 6.85
C GLY A 252 6.86 -2.49 7.11
N ALA A 253 5.56 -2.46 6.83
CA ALA A 253 4.69 -3.63 6.95
C ALA A 253 5.23 -4.83 6.15
N SER A 254 5.55 -4.64 4.87
CA SER A 254 6.08 -5.71 4.02
C SER A 254 7.37 -6.31 4.56
N LEU A 255 8.29 -5.49 5.07
CA LEU A 255 9.54 -5.95 5.68
C LEU A 255 9.27 -6.75 6.97
N PHE A 256 8.38 -6.28 7.82
CA PHE A 256 8.02 -7.00 9.05
C PHE A 256 7.29 -8.33 8.77
N TRP A 257 6.44 -8.38 7.74
CA TRP A 257 5.83 -9.63 7.29
C TRP A 257 6.87 -10.62 6.74
N LEU A 258 7.86 -10.13 5.99
CA LEU A 258 8.97 -10.95 5.49
C LEU A 258 9.83 -11.48 6.65
N LEU A 259 10.21 -10.62 7.59
CA LEU A 259 10.98 -11.01 8.78
C LEU A 259 10.22 -11.99 9.68
N SER A 260 8.90 -11.84 9.79
CA SER A 260 8.06 -12.79 10.53
C SER A 260 8.11 -14.18 9.90
N THR A 261 8.01 -14.26 8.56
CA THR A 261 8.05 -15.51 7.80
C THR A 261 9.43 -16.19 7.88
N CYS A 262 10.51 -15.42 7.72
CA CYS A 262 11.89 -15.94 7.65
C CYS A 262 12.53 -16.19 9.04
N CYS A 263 12.27 -15.34 10.03
CA CYS A 263 13.00 -15.35 11.31
C CYS A 263 12.13 -15.69 12.53
N CYS A 264 10.80 -15.57 12.43
CA CYS A 264 9.89 -15.79 13.58
C CYS A 264 9.08 -17.10 13.49
N SER A 265 9.24 -17.87 12.41
CA SER A 265 8.63 -19.20 12.22
C SER A 265 9.33 -20.33 13.00
N GLY A 266 10.42 -20.03 13.71
CA GLY A 266 11.21 -20.98 14.48
C GLY A 266 10.55 -21.40 15.80
N ARG A 267 9.54 -22.28 15.75
CA ARG A 267 9.40 -23.31 16.79
C ARG A 267 10.48 -24.34 16.52
N SER A 268 11.70 -24.08 17.00
CA SER A 268 12.66 -25.17 17.22
C SER A 268 11.96 -26.14 18.19
N PRO A 269 11.70 -27.41 17.81
CA PRO A 269 11.28 -28.43 18.76
C PRO A 269 12.37 -28.72 19.81
N TYR A 270 13.58 -28.20 19.60
CA TYR A 270 14.81 -28.55 20.30
C TYR A 270 15.24 -27.49 21.32
N ASN A 271 14.30 -26.84 22.01
CA ASN A 271 14.65 -25.96 23.12
C ASN A 271 13.76 -26.17 24.35
N HIS A 272 13.62 -27.43 24.77
CA HIS A 272 13.33 -27.77 26.15
C HIS A 272 14.62 -28.25 26.82
N ARG A 273 15.36 -27.32 27.40
CA ARG A 273 16.58 -27.61 28.18
C ARG A 273 16.27 -28.25 29.56
N ASN A 274 15.04 -28.66 29.88
CA ASN A 274 14.71 -29.27 31.18
C ASN A 274 13.48 -30.20 31.17
N THR A 275 13.23 -30.93 30.09
CA THR A 275 12.20 -32.00 30.14
C THR A 275 12.76 -33.23 29.45
N ALA A 276 12.89 -34.32 30.21
CA ALA A 276 13.28 -35.62 29.70
C ALA A 276 12.52 -35.90 28.40
N ARG A 277 13.26 -36.29 27.36
CA ARG A 277 12.77 -36.56 26.01
C ARG A 277 11.49 -37.38 26.06
N ALA A 278 10.34 -36.75 25.80
CA ALA A 278 9.24 -37.46 25.20
C ALA A 278 9.67 -37.74 23.76
N VAL A 279 10.24 -38.91 23.55
CA VAL A 279 10.52 -39.47 22.23
C VAL A 279 9.18 -39.53 21.48
N THR A 280 8.92 -38.57 20.59
CA THR A 280 7.87 -38.70 19.59
C THR A 280 8.34 -39.78 18.61
N ALA A 281 7.70 -40.94 18.69
CA ALA A 281 8.02 -42.14 17.95
C ALA A 281 7.64 -42.01 16.46
N GLU A 282 8.33 -41.17 15.70
CA GLU A 282 8.21 -41.22 14.22
C GLU A 282 9.28 -42.13 13.58
N LYS A 283 10.40 -42.37 14.26
CA LYS A 283 11.34 -43.44 13.90
C LYS A 283 11.96 -44.03 15.16
N ALA A 284 11.22 -44.89 15.85
CA ALA A 284 11.93 -45.88 16.66
C ALA A 284 12.75 -46.73 15.67
N PRO A 285 14.08 -46.84 15.80
CA PRO A 285 14.77 -47.93 15.11
C PRO A 285 14.06 -49.20 15.58
N TYR A 286 13.63 -50.05 14.65
CA TYR A 286 13.04 -51.34 14.95
C TYR A 286 13.90 -52.03 16.01
N THR A 287 13.48 -51.91 17.26
CA THR A 287 14.15 -52.56 18.37
C THR A 287 13.55 -53.95 18.33
N TYR A 288 14.21 -54.81 17.55
CA TYR A 288 13.87 -56.22 17.54
C TYR A 288 14.22 -56.74 18.94
N GLU A 289 13.21 -56.89 19.78
CA GLU A 289 13.38 -57.49 21.10
C GLU A 289 13.69 -58.97 20.87
N PRO A 290 14.87 -59.48 21.26
CA PRO A 290 15.18 -60.89 21.07
C PRO A 290 14.25 -61.72 21.94
N LEU A 291 13.28 -62.41 21.34
CA LEU A 291 12.57 -63.50 21.99
C LEU A 291 13.51 -64.70 22.07
N GLY A 292 14.41 -64.68 23.06
CA GLY A 292 15.14 -65.88 23.48
C GLY A 292 14.16 -66.90 24.11
N PRO A 293 14.50 -68.20 24.15
CA PRO A 293 13.57 -69.27 24.59
C PRO A 293 13.12 -69.22 26.06
N TYR A 294 13.61 -68.26 26.85
CA TYR A 294 13.22 -68.03 28.23
C TYR A 294 13.02 -66.53 28.46
N GLY A 295 11.89 -66.00 27.98
CA GLY A 295 11.48 -64.63 28.26
C GLY A 295 11.18 -64.46 29.74
N GLN A 296 12.08 -63.80 30.48
CA GLN A 296 11.74 -63.17 31.75
C GLN A 296 11.72 -61.65 31.57
N PRO A 297 10.63 -60.95 31.92
CA PRO A 297 10.61 -59.50 31.87
C PRO A 297 11.57 -58.93 32.92
N GLN A 298 12.62 -58.25 32.47
CA GLN A 298 13.45 -57.41 33.33
C GLN A 298 12.61 -56.21 33.82
N GLN A 299 12.52 -56.08 35.14
CA GLN A 299 11.85 -54.97 35.82
C GLN A 299 12.52 -53.63 35.47
N PRO A 300 11.76 -52.58 35.09
CA PRO A 300 12.28 -51.23 34.99
C PRO A 300 12.59 -50.66 36.38
N ALA A 301 13.66 -49.88 36.45
CA ALA A 301 14.14 -49.20 37.64
C ALA A 301 13.09 -48.24 38.24
N TYR A 302 12.80 -48.44 39.53
CA TYR A 302 12.14 -47.57 40.52
C TYR A 302 11.54 -46.24 40.01
N THR A 303 10.23 -46.26 39.76
CA THR A 303 9.35 -45.10 39.93
C THR A 303 8.53 -45.28 41.21
N ASN A 304 8.52 -44.25 42.06
CA ASN A 304 7.80 -44.20 43.34
C ASN A 304 6.31 -44.57 43.17
N THR A 305 5.92 -45.76 43.61
CA THR A 305 4.52 -46.14 43.81
C THR A 305 4.30 -46.49 45.29
N ALA A 306 3.19 -46.00 45.85
CA ALA A 306 2.91 -45.95 47.29
C ALA A 306 2.40 -47.27 47.91
N TYR A 307 2.89 -48.43 47.47
CA TYR A 307 2.51 -49.73 48.04
C TYR A 307 3.73 -50.53 48.53
N PRO A 308 3.61 -51.26 49.65
CA PRO A 308 4.73 -52.02 50.20
C PRO A 308 5.06 -53.27 49.36
N PRO A 309 6.35 -53.63 49.22
CA PRO A 309 6.80 -54.77 48.42
C PRO A 309 6.57 -56.13 49.12
N PRO A 310 6.39 -57.24 48.36
CA PRO A 310 6.30 -58.59 48.91
C PRO A 310 7.67 -59.16 49.33
N PRO A 311 7.72 -60.16 50.24
CA PRO A 311 8.97 -60.67 50.82
C PRO A 311 9.80 -61.54 49.85
N PRO A 312 11.13 -61.64 50.04
CA PRO A 312 12.04 -62.30 49.10
C PRO A 312 12.03 -63.85 49.22
N PRO A 313 12.13 -64.60 48.11
CA PRO A 313 12.43 -66.04 48.13
C PRO A 313 13.93 -66.33 48.28
N GLY A 314 14.25 -67.41 49.00
CA GLY A 314 15.59 -67.81 49.44
C GLY A 314 16.51 -68.44 48.37
N HIS A 315 17.77 -68.61 48.80
CA HIS A 315 18.97 -68.99 48.05
C HIS A 315 18.97 -70.40 47.45
N VAL A 316 19.44 -70.53 46.20
CA VAL A 316 20.12 -71.72 45.64
C VAL A 316 21.16 -71.29 44.58
N PRO A 317 22.40 -71.84 44.56
CA PRO A 317 23.43 -71.49 43.56
C PRO A 317 23.63 -72.60 42.52
N MET A 318 24.09 -72.26 41.28
CA MET A 318 24.84 -73.07 40.27
C MET A 318 24.60 -72.46 38.87
N GLN A 319 25.51 -72.44 37.87
CA GLN A 319 26.95 -72.68 37.71
C GLN A 319 27.30 -72.08 36.33
N GLN A 320 28.53 -71.61 36.15
CA GLN A 320 28.99 -70.88 34.96
C GLN A 320 29.56 -71.83 33.90
N GLN A 321 29.01 -71.84 32.67
CA GLN A 321 29.56 -72.61 31.54
C GLN A 321 29.78 -71.72 30.31
N ASN A 322 31.03 -71.73 29.84
CA ASN A 322 31.60 -71.06 28.69
C ASN A 322 31.04 -71.62 27.36
N GLY A 323 30.71 -70.78 26.38
CA GLY A 323 30.28 -71.23 25.05
C GLY A 323 30.45 -70.15 23.97
N ARG A 324 31.58 -70.19 23.25
CA ARG A 324 31.80 -69.49 21.97
C ARG A 324 31.09 -70.26 20.85
N THR A 325 30.39 -69.58 19.92
CA THR A 325 30.27 -70.01 18.51
C THR A 325 29.65 -68.93 17.60
N ASN A 326 30.50 -68.35 16.75
CA ASN A 326 30.38 -68.14 15.31
C ASN A 326 29.11 -67.57 14.65
N ALA A 327 29.37 -66.43 13.98
CA ALA A 327 28.69 -65.73 12.90
C ALA A 327 27.94 -66.56 11.84
N TYR A 328 26.83 -65.98 11.34
CA TYR A 328 26.37 -66.11 9.96
C TYR A 328 25.55 -64.88 9.55
N GLU A 329 26.10 -64.01 8.70
CA GLU A 329 25.35 -63.04 7.88
C GLU A 329 25.31 -63.54 6.44
N PRO A 330 24.18 -63.40 5.73
CA PRO A 330 24.26 -63.40 4.28
C PRO A 330 23.52 -62.23 3.60
N PHE A 331 24.30 -61.58 2.72
CA PHE A 331 23.99 -60.83 1.49
C PHE A 331 23.60 -59.34 1.55
N ARG A 332 24.59 -58.53 1.15
CA ARG A 332 24.46 -57.27 0.40
C ARG A 332 25.03 -57.48 -1.02
N HIS A 333 24.68 -56.59 -1.94
CA HIS A 333 24.89 -56.55 -3.41
C HIS A 333 23.68 -57.12 -4.16
N VAL A 334 22.86 -56.32 -4.85
CA VAL A 334 23.14 -55.18 -5.75
C VAL A 334 22.18 -54.02 -5.51
#